data_AF-A0A151UHR8-F1
#
_entry.id   AF-A0A151UHR8-F1
#
_cell.length_a   1.000
_cell.length_b   1.000
_cell.length_c   1.000
_cell.angle_alpha   90.00
_cell.angle_beta   90.00
_cell.angle_gamma   90.00
#
_symmetry.space_group_name_H-M   'P 1'
#
loop_
_entity.id
_entity.type
_entity.pdbx_description
1 polymer ?
#
loop_
_entity_poly.entity_id
_entity_poly.type
_entity_poly.pdbx_seq_one_letter_code
_entity_poly.pdbx_strand_id
1 'polypeptide(L)'
;EKGFKAVMQELMHLLATPNIGDYIPYIGVLDLQGLVKRMKALRKTFDVFFDKIIDEHIRSEKGGDKVKDFVDVMLSFLGSEESEYRIERSNIKALMLVKKMHDTV
;
A
#
# COMPACT_ATOMS: atom_id res chain seq x y z
N GLU A 1 -2.20 3.77 18.88
CA GLU A 1 -2.10 3.74 17.40
C GLU A 1 -3.47 3.39 16.81
N LYS A 2 -3.86 3.97 15.67
CA LYS A 2 -5.04 3.47 14.93
C LYS A 2 -4.69 2.06 14.43
N GLY A 3 -5.49 1.05 14.79
CA GLY A 3 -5.27 -0.31 14.29
C GLY A 3 -5.39 -0.37 12.76
N PHE A 4 -4.71 -1.33 12.13
CA PHE A 4 -4.70 -1.49 10.66
C PHE A 4 -6.11 -1.50 10.04
N LYS A 5 -7.07 -2.13 10.72
CA LYS A 5 -8.48 -2.13 10.30
C LYS A 5 -9.08 -0.73 10.20
N ALA A 6 -8.79 0.16 11.15
CA ALA A 6 -9.29 1.54 11.13
C ALA A 6 -8.65 2.36 10.00
N VAL A 7 -7.36 2.12 9.70
CA VAL A 7 -6.66 2.74 8.57
C VAL A 7 -7.26 2.28 7.24
N MET A 8 -7.58 0.98 7.11
CA MET A 8 -8.25 0.43 5.93
C MET A 8 -9.67 0.99 5.75
N GLN A 9 -10.45 1.09 6.83
CA GLN A 9 -11.77 1.72 6.79
C GLN A 9 -11.70 3.18 6.35
N GLU A 10 -10.70 3.94 6.83
CA GLU A 10 -10.47 5.31 6.40
C GLU A 10 -10.09 5.39 4.91
N LEU A 11 -9.26 4.47 4.41
CA LEU A 11 -8.94 4.37 2.98
C LEU A 11 -10.20 4.13 2.13
N MET A 12 -11.00 3.13 2.49
CA MET A 12 -12.25 2.82 1.77
C MET A 12 -13.22 4.00 1.79
N HIS A 13 -13.33 4.70 2.91
CA HIS A 13 -14.15 5.90 3.02
C HIS A 13 -13.65 7.01 2.10
N LEU A 14 -12.34 7.28 2.04
CA LEU A 14 -11.79 8.29 1.14
C LEU A 14 -11.99 7.92 -0.33
N LEU A 15 -11.81 6.65 -0.71
CA LEU A 15 -12.02 6.17 -2.08
C LEU A 15 -13.48 6.26 -2.52
N ALA A 16 -14.42 6.03 -1.60
CA ALA A 16 -15.86 6.09 -1.87
C ALA A 16 -16.44 7.52 -1.78
N THR A 17 -15.68 8.49 -1.27
CA THR A 17 -16.17 9.86 -1.09
C THR A 17 -16.04 10.63 -2.41
N PRO A 18 -17.15 11.16 -2.98
CA PRO A 18 -17.07 12.01 -4.15
C PRO A 18 -16.29 13.30 -3.83
N ASN A 19 -15.30 13.61 -4.67
CA ASN A 19 -14.51 14.83 -4.56
C ASN A 19 -15.20 15.96 -5.34
N ILE A 20 -15.71 16.96 -4.64
CA ILE A 20 -16.37 18.15 -5.22
C ILE A 20 -15.42 18.88 -6.19
N GLY A 21 -14.11 18.82 -5.94
CA GLY A 21 -13.09 19.37 -6.83
C GLY A 21 -13.06 18.74 -8.22
N ASP A 22 -13.51 17.50 -8.36
CA ASP A 22 -13.58 16.81 -9.66
C ASP A 22 -14.81 17.27 -10.47
N TYR A 23 -15.84 17.80 -9.81
CA TYR A 23 -17.06 18.32 -10.44
C TYR A 23 -17.00 19.82 -10.71
N ILE A 24 -16.25 20.58 -9.91
CA ILE A 24 -16.11 22.04 -10.02
C ILE A 24 -14.62 22.41 -10.15
N PRO A 25 -14.10 22.56 -11.39
CA PRO A 25 -12.67 22.73 -11.66
C PRO A 25 -12.02 23.91 -10.91
N TYR A 26 -12.76 25.00 -10.68
CA TYR A 26 -12.24 26.23 -10.06
C TYR A 26 -11.86 26.08 -8.58
N ILE A 27 -12.40 25.08 -7.87
CA ILE A 27 -12.13 24.85 -6.43
C ILE A 27 -11.33 23.58 -6.15
N GLY A 28 -10.98 22.80 -7.19
CA GLY A 28 -10.25 21.53 -7.02
C GLY A 28 -8.88 21.69 -6.35
N VAL A 29 -8.21 22.82 -6.55
CA VAL A 29 -6.88 23.10 -5.98
C VAL A 29 -6.94 23.38 -4.47
N LEU A 30 -8.11 23.73 -3.93
CA LEU A 30 -8.27 24.14 -2.54
C LEU A 30 -8.36 22.95 -1.57
N ASP A 31 -8.60 21.72 -2.06
CA ASP A 31 -8.81 20.53 -1.23
C ASP A 31 -9.82 20.79 -0.09
N LEU A 32 -10.99 21.37 -0.42
CA LEU A 32 -11.98 21.84 0.58
C LEU A 32 -12.49 20.72 1.50
N GLN A 33 -12.53 19.48 1.01
CA GLN A 33 -12.89 18.29 1.78
C GLN A 33 -11.70 17.64 2.50
N GLY A 34 -10.48 18.15 2.26
CA GLY A 34 -9.24 17.62 2.82
C GLY A 34 -8.88 16.21 2.34
N LEU A 35 -9.48 15.74 1.24
CA LEU A 35 -9.32 14.38 0.73
C LEU A 35 -7.87 14.11 0.34
N VAL A 36 -7.21 15.05 -0.33
CA VAL A 36 -5.81 14.91 -0.75
C VAL A 36 -4.90 14.86 0.47
N LYS A 37 -5.10 15.76 1.43
CA LYS A 37 -4.33 15.78 2.68
C LYS A 37 -4.49 14.47 3.47
N ARG A 38 -5.71 13.97 3.61
CA ARG A 38 -6.02 12.72 4.33
C ARG A 38 -5.45 11.51 3.61
N MET A 39 -5.55 11.46 2.28
CA MET A 39 -4.96 10.39 1.47
C MET A 39 -3.43 10.34 1.62
N LYS A 40 -2.75 11.51 1.63
CA LYS A 40 -1.30 11.59 1.88
C LYS A 40 -0.93 11.05 3.27
N ALA A 41 -1.74 11.33 4.30
CA ALA A 41 -1.50 10.80 5.64
C ALA A 41 -1.69 9.28 5.72
N LEU A 42 -2.72 8.74 5.05
CA LEU A 42 -2.92 7.29 4.92
C LEU A 42 -1.78 6.62 4.17
N ARG A 43 -1.33 7.20 3.04
CA ARG A 43 -0.19 6.69 2.27
C ARG A 43 1.04 6.51 3.15
N LYS A 44 1.38 7.51 3.98
CA LYS A 44 2.53 7.41 4.90
C LYS A 44 2.37 6.28 5.92
N THR A 45 1.15 6.10 6.45
CA THR A 45 0.86 5.01 7.39
C THR A 45 1.03 3.65 6.74
N PHE A 46 0.52 3.46 5.52
CA PHE A 46 0.68 2.21 4.76
C PHE A 46 2.13 1.95 4.36
N ASP A 47 2.86 3.00 3.96
CA ASP A 47 4.26 2.89 3.56
C ASP A 47 5.11 2.33 4.71
N VAL A 48 4.97 2.92 5.91
CA VAL A 48 5.64 2.44 7.13
C VAL A 48 5.21 1.04 7.52
N PHE A 49 3.91 0.73 7.39
CA PHE A 49 3.37 -0.59 7.73
C PHE A 49 3.92 -1.69 6.81
N PHE A 50 3.86 -1.49 5.50
CA PHE A 50 4.37 -2.47 4.54
C PHE A 50 5.90 -2.56 4.58
N ASP A 51 6.61 -1.47 4.86
CA ASP A 51 8.06 -1.54 5.07
C ASP A 51 8.44 -2.46 6.21
N LYS A 52 7.72 -2.39 7.35
CA LYS A 52 7.95 -3.29 8.47
C LYS A 52 7.74 -4.76 8.08
N ILE A 53 6.67 -5.04 7.33
CA ILE A 53 6.39 -6.41 6.87
C ILE A 53 7.50 -6.89 5.94
N ILE A 54 7.88 -6.09 4.94
CA ILE A 54 8.93 -6.47 3.99
C ILE A 54 10.27 -6.69 4.72
N ASP A 55 10.63 -5.83 5.65
CA ASP A 55 11.87 -5.97 6.43
C ASP A 55 11.88 -7.22 7.31
N GLU A 56 10.73 -7.60 7.87
CA GLU A 56 10.57 -8.85 8.60
C GLU A 56 10.80 -10.06 7.68
N HIS A 57 10.25 -10.04 6.46
CA HIS A 57 10.43 -11.12 5.49
C HIS A 57 11.90 -11.26 5.07
N ILE A 58 12.58 -10.15 4.75
CA ILE A 58 14.01 -10.13 4.42
C ILE A 58 14.88 -10.67 5.57
N ARG A 59 14.54 -10.34 6.82
CA ARG A 59 15.28 -10.85 8.00
C ARG A 59 15.01 -12.33 8.25
N SER A 60 13.78 -12.78 8.03
CA SER A 60 13.35 -14.17 8.27
C SER A 60 13.92 -15.18 7.27
N GLU A 61 14.32 -14.75 6.08
CA GLU A 61 14.90 -15.63 5.03
C GLU A 61 16.21 -16.31 5.46
N LYS A 62 16.85 -15.83 6.53
CA LYS A 62 18.09 -16.42 7.09
C LYS A 62 17.86 -17.67 7.96
N GLY A 63 16.63 -17.98 8.34
CA GLY A 63 16.28 -19.18 9.10
C GLY A 63 15.64 -20.22 8.17
N GLY A 64 16.43 -21.21 7.74
CA GLY A 64 15.97 -22.26 6.83
C GLY A 64 14.71 -22.97 7.35
N ASP A 65 13.77 -23.18 6.44
CA ASP A 65 12.50 -23.92 6.58
C ASP A 65 11.23 -23.13 6.96
N LYS A 66 11.07 -21.89 6.44
CA LYS A 66 9.77 -21.19 6.46
C LYS A 66 8.93 -21.49 5.21
N VAL A 67 7.62 -21.65 5.39
CA VAL A 67 6.66 -21.70 4.28
C VAL A 67 6.67 -20.34 3.56
N LYS A 68 6.99 -20.34 2.27
CA LYS A 68 7.00 -19.13 1.45
C LYS A 68 5.58 -18.58 1.31
N ASP A 69 5.42 -17.29 1.58
CA ASP A 69 4.16 -16.60 1.36
C ASP A 69 4.23 -15.65 0.14
N PHE A 70 3.15 -14.89 -0.07
CA PHE A 70 3.04 -13.94 -1.18
C PHE A 70 4.20 -12.93 -1.20
N VAL A 71 4.62 -12.41 -0.05
CA VAL A 71 5.68 -11.41 0.05
C VAL A 71 7.03 -12.04 -0.28
N ASP A 72 7.28 -13.28 0.15
CA ASP A 72 8.50 -14.01 -0.20
C ASP A 72 8.62 -14.26 -1.71
N VAL A 73 7.51 -14.64 -2.35
CA VAL A 73 7.47 -14.83 -3.81
C VAL A 73 7.80 -13.52 -4.51
N MET A 74 7.18 -12.40 -4.11
CA MET A 74 7.46 -11.09 -4.70
C MET A 74 8.91 -10.63 -4.48
N LEU A 75 9.48 -10.90 -3.29
CA LEU A 75 10.87 -10.57 -2.99
C LEU A 75 11.87 -11.38 -3.83
N SER A 76 11.54 -12.60 -4.22
CA SER A 76 12.41 -13.40 -5.11
C SER A 76 12.60 -12.79 -6.50
N PHE A 77 11.68 -11.91 -6.92
CA PHE A 77 11.78 -11.14 -8.16
C PHE A 77 12.40 -9.74 -7.98
N LEU A 78 12.72 -9.34 -6.74
CA LEU A 78 13.32 -8.04 -6.47
C LEU A 78 14.76 -8.02 -6.99
N GLY A 79 15.01 -7.26 -8.05
CA GLY A 79 16.36 -7.07 -8.60
C GLY A 79 16.87 -8.21 -9.50
N SER A 80 16.01 -9.12 -9.98
CA SER A 80 16.42 -10.05 -11.04
C SER A 80 16.67 -9.30 -12.34
N GLU A 81 17.91 -9.35 -12.85
CA GLU A 81 18.26 -8.76 -14.16
C GLU A 81 17.67 -9.53 -15.35
N GLU A 82 17.15 -10.74 -15.12
CA GLU A 82 16.61 -11.64 -16.15
C GLU A 82 15.16 -11.33 -16.56
N SER A 83 14.42 -10.54 -15.78
CA SER A 83 13.05 -10.16 -16.14
C SER A 83 13.01 -8.81 -16.85
N GLU A 84 12.33 -8.75 -17.99
CA GLU A 84 12.05 -7.50 -18.73
C GLU A 84 11.37 -6.44 -17.83
N TYR A 85 10.73 -6.88 -16.74
CA TYR A 85 10.11 -6.06 -15.72
C TYR A 85 10.94 -6.05 -14.44
N ARG A 86 11.45 -4.88 -14.06
CA ARG A 86 12.09 -4.66 -12.76
C ARG A 86 11.03 -4.45 -11.70
N ILE A 87 10.84 -5.43 -10.84
CA ILE A 87 9.99 -5.28 -9.64
C ILE A 87 10.81 -4.52 -8.60
N GLU A 88 10.27 -3.37 -8.17
CA GLU A 88 10.79 -2.60 -7.06
C GLU A 88 9.95 -2.81 -5.80
N ARG A 89 10.52 -2.42 -4.65
CA ARG A 89 9.83 -2.45 -3.35
C ARG A 89 8.50 -1.69 -3.38
N SER A 90 8.40 -0.60 -4.16
CA SER A 90 7.18 0.18 -4.36
C SER A 90 6.06 -0.65 -5.01
N ASN A 91 6.40 -1.52 -5.97
CA ASN A 91 5.45 -2.42 -6.62
C ASN A 91 4.93 -3.47 -5.65
N ILE A 92 5.80 -4.04 -4.81
CA ILE A 92 5.40 -5.04 -3.80
C ILE A 92 4.39 -4.42 -2.82
N LYS A 93 4.67 -3.21 -2.30
CA LYS A 93 3.75 -2.47 -1.42
C LYS A 93 2.38 -2.24 -2.07
N ALA A 94 2.36 -1.85 -3.35
CA ALA A 94 1.12 -1.62 -4.09
C ALA A 94 0.31 -2.92 -4.24
N LEU A 95 0.96 -4.02 -4.60
CA LEU A 95 0.30 -5.32 -4.74
C LEU A 95 -0.21 -5.87 -3.41
N MET A 96 0.54 -5.67 -2.32
CA MET A 96 0.07 -6.01 -0.97
C MET A 96 -1.21 -5.25 -0.60
N LEU A 97 -1.28 -3.95 -0.94
CA LEU A 97 -2.48 -3.15 -0.70
C LEU A 97 -3.68 -3.68 -1.48
N VAL A 98 -3.50 -3.96 -2.78
CA VAL A 98 -4.57 -4.50 -3.64
C VAL A 98 -5.02 -5.87 -3.14
N LYS A 99 -4.08 -6.77 -2.82
CA LYS A 99 -4.40 -8.08 -2.23
C LYS A 99 -5.21 -7.91 -0.95
N LYS A 100 -4.82 -6.98 -0.08
CA LYS A 100 -5.54 -6.77 1.18
C LYS A 100 -6.94 -6.20 0.97
N MET A 101 -7.10 -5.31 -0.02
CA MET A 101 -8.42 -4.79 -0.41
C MET A 101 -9.30 -5.91 -0.96
N HIS A 102 -8.77 -6.77 -1.83
CA HIS A 102 -9.49 -7.94 -2.35
C HIS A 102 -9.96 -8.86 -1.20
N ASP A 103 -9.08 -9.18 -0.26
CA ASP A 103 -9.41 -10.06 0.89
C ASP A 103 -10.41 -9.41 1.88
N THR A 104 -10.74 -8.13 1.72
CA THR A 104 -11.67 -7.38 2.59
C THR A 104 -13.10 -7.28 2.00
N VAL A 105 -13.25 -7.53 0.70
CA VAL A 105 -14.54 -7.52 -0.02
C VAL A 105 -15.06 -8.94 -0.17
#